data_AF-A0A0R2SBG8-F1
#
_entry.id   AF-A0A0R2SBG8-F1
#
_cell.length_a   1.000
_cell.length_b   1.000
_cell.length_c   1.000
_cell.angle_alpha   90.00
_cell.angle_beta   90.00
_cell.angle_gamma   90.00
#
_symmetry.space_group_name_H-M   'P 1'
#
loop_
_entity.id
_entity.type
_entity.pdbx_description
1 polymer ?
#
loop_
_entity_poly.entity_id
_entity_poly.type
_entity_poly.pdbx_seq_one_letter_code
_entity_poly.pdbx_strand_id
1 'polypeptide(L)' 'MTTVVNTHDMNSVLEIGDHVVLMRHGYKVWEGAGPDILQSTDQEVVDYVFRSALFKKVRAALK' A
#
# COMPACT_ATOMS: atom_id res chain seq x y z
N MET A 1 19.39 13.01 4.83
CA MET A 1 18.62 13.72 3.80
C MET A 1 17.23 13.09 3.77
N THR A 2 16.17 13.88 3.64
CA THR A 2 14.78 13.37 3.64
C THR A 2 14.19 13.55 2.25
N THR A 3 13.62 12.49 1.70
CA THR A 3 12.99 12.48 0.38
C THR A 3 11.52 12.15 0.54
N VAL A 4 10.65 12.95 -0.09
CA VAL A 4 9.21 12.72 -0.09
C VAL A 4 8.78 12.44 -1.52
N VAL A 5 8.10 11.31 -1.72
CA VAL A 5 7.61 10.87 -3.03
C VAL A 5 6.10 10.67 -2.93
N ASN A 6 5.35 11.26 -3.86
CA ASN A 6 3.93 11.00 -4.02
C ASN A 6 3.73 10.16 -5.28
N THR A 7 3.18 8.95 -5.12
CA THR A 7 2.96 8.01 -6.22
C THR A 7 1.72 7.15 -5.96
N HIS A 8 1.15 6.64 -7.05
CA HIS A 8 0.12 5.59 -7.02
C HIS A 8 0.69 4.23 -7.44
N ASP A 9 1.95 4.18 -7.86
CA ASP A 9 2.62 2.94 -8.27
C ASP A 9 3.06 2.13 -7.05
N MET A 10 2.43 0.97 -6.86
CA MET A 10 2.70 0.10 -5.72
C MET A 10 4.07 -0.60 -5.81
N ASN A 11 4.64 -0.79 -7.00
CA ASN A 11 5.97 -1.41 -7.11
C ASN A 11 7.02 -0.51 -6.44
N SER A 12 7.01 0.78 -6.78
CA SER A 12 7.87 1.77 -6.13
C SER A 12 7.62 1.85 -4.62
N VAL A 13 6.36 1.84 -4.18
CA VAL A 13 6.01 1.88 -2.74
C VAL A 13 6.58 0.68 -1.98
N LEU A 14 6.54 -0.51 -2.58
CA LEU A 14 7.05 -1.74 -1.96
C LEU A 14 8.59 -1.79 -1.94
N GLU A 15 9.27 -1.21 -2.94
CA GLU A 15 10.73 -1.26 -3.05
C GLU A 15 11.44 -0.18 -2.22
N ILE A 16 10.93 1.05 -2.21
CA ILE A 16 11.62 2.22 -1.62
C ILE A 16 10.84 2.92 -0.50
N GLY A 17 9.66 2.41 -0.14
CA GLY A 17 8.79 3.02 0.86
C GLY A 17 9.19 2.67 2.30
N ASP A 18 10.15 3.38 2.88
CA ASP A 18 10.52 3.22 4.29
C ASP A 18 9.39 3.69 5.25
N HIS A 19 8.72 4.79 4.89
CA HIS A 19 7.54 5.32 5.58
C HIS A 19 6.52 5.75 4.54
N VAL A 20 5.34 5.15 4.59
CA VAL A 20 4.29 5.27 3.60
C VAL A 20 3.02 5.74 4.29
N VAL A 21 2.40 6.78 3.73
CA VAL A 21 1.10 7.29 4.16
C VAL A 21 0.12 7.12 3.02
N LEU A 22 -0.91 6.29 3.21
CA LEU A 22 -2.00 6.16 2.25
C LEU A 22 -3.07 7.21 2.54
N MET A 23 -3.40 8.00 1.54
CA MET A 23 -4.46 9.01 1.62
C MET A 23 -5.63 8.62 0.73
N ARG A 24 -6.86 8.82 1.25
CA ARG A 24 -8.09 8.62 0.50
C ARG A 24 -9.10 9.71 0.86
N HIS A 25 -9.72 10.32 -0.14
CA HIS A 25 -10.71 11.39 0.04
C HIS A 25 -10.22 12.55 0.93
N GLY A 26 -8.92 12.84 0.93
CA GLY A 26 -8.32 13.89 1.76
C GLY A 26 -7.99 13.47 3.20
N TYR A 27 -8.23 12.20 3.57
CA TYR A 27 -7.94 11.67 4.89
C TYR A 27 -6.80 10.64 4.83
N LYS A 28 -5.96 10.62 5.86
CA LYS A 28 -5.01 9.53 6.09
C LYS A 28 -5.79 8.29 6.48
N VAL A 29 -5.69 7.25 5.67
CA VAL A 29 -6.38 5.96 5.92
C VAL A 29 -5.42 4.88 6.41
N TRP A 30 -4.12 5.02 6.12
CA TRP A 30 -3.12 4.05 6.59
C TRP A 30 -1.73 4.67 6.64
N GLU A 31 -0.89 4.10 7.51
CA GLU A 31 0.50 4.49 7.70
C GLU A 31 1.33 3.28 8.12
N GLY A 32 2.52 3.11 7.54
CA GLY A 32 3.43 2.00 7.84
C GLY A 32 4.61 1.93 6.86
N ALA A 33 5.36 0.82 6.89
CA ALA A 33 6.40 0.56 5.88
C ALA A 33 5.79 -0.09 4.63
N GLY A 34 6.42 0.10 3.47
CA GLY A 34 5.95 -0.42 2.18
C GLY A 34 5.48 -1.88 2.22
N PRO A 35 6.30 -2.84 2.70
CA PRO A 35 5.92 -4.26 2.78
C PRO A 35 4.70 -4.55 3.66
N ASP A 36 4.50 -3.76 4.72
CA ASP A 36 3.42 -3.97 5.70
C ASP A 36 2.04 -3.69 5.10
N ILE A 37 1.99 -2.88 4.03
CA ILE A 37 0.72 -2.55 3.35
C ILE A 37 0.03 -3.80 2.79
N LEU A 38 0.81 -4.84 2.44
CA LEU A 38 0.29 -6.10 1.91
C LEU A 38 -0.33 -6.98 3.00
N GLN A 39 0.07 -6.79 4.26
CA GLN A 39 -0.46 -7.50 5.42
C GLN A 39 -1.59 -6.73 6.13
N SER A 40 -1.89 -5.52 5.66
CA SER A 40 -2.95 -4.72 6.25
C SER A 40 -4.28 -5.48 6.25
N THR A 41 -4.94 -5.48 7.41
CA THR A 41 -6.27 -6.06 7.60
C THR A 41 -7.38 -5.04 7.38
N ASP A 42 -7.01 -3.77 7.18
CA ASP A 42 -7.96 -2.69 6.93
C ASP A 42 -8.60 -2.87 5.55
N GLN A 43 -9.93 -3.00 5.53
CA GLN A 43 -10.68 -3.25 4.31
C GLN A 43 -10.52 -2.13 3.29
N GLU A 44 -10.37 -0.87 3.71
CA GLU A 44 -10.19 0.24 2.77
C GLU A 44 -8.83 0.18 2.07
N VAL A 45 -7.78 -0.15 2.83
CA VAL A 45 -6.42 -0.32 2.30
C VAL A 45 -6.40 -1.51 1.36
N VAL A 46 -7.01 -2.61 1.78
CA VAL A 46 -7.10 -3.82 0.98
C VAL A 46 -7.85 -3.57 -0.33
N ASP A 47 -9.01 -2.92 -0.27
CA ASP A 47 -9.82 -2.62 -1.45
C ASP A 47 -9.18 -1.58 -2.38
N TYR A 48 -8.19 -0.81 -1.91
CA TYR A 48 -7.41 0.11 -2.74
C TYR A 48 -6.19 -0.56 -3.36
N VAL A 49 -5.36 -1.22 -2.55
CA VAL A 49 -4.12 -1.89 -2.98
C VAL A 49 -4.44 -3.09 -3.87
N PHE A 50 -5.50 -3.83 -3.57
CA PHE A 50 -5.85 -5.08 -4.26
C PHE A 50 -6.91 -4.91 -5.36
N ARG A 51 -7.08 -3.72 -5.93
CA ARG A 51 -8.01 -3.51 -7.07
C ARG A 51 -7.64 -4.32 -8.31
N SER A 52 -6.35 -4.54 -8.54
CA SER A 52 -5.88 -5.31 -9.69
C SER A 52 -6.06 -6.82 -9.47
N ALA A 53 -6.37 -7.55 -10.54
CA ALA A 53 -6.49 -9.01 -10.50
C ALA A 53 -5.17 -9.69 -10.08
N LEU A 54 -4.02 -9.05 -10.32
CA LEU A 54 -2.70 -9.54 -9.91
C LEU A 54 -2.57 -9.50 -8.38
N PHE A 55 -2.89 -8.38 -7.75
CA PHE A 55 -2.78 -8.25 -6.30
C PHE A 55 -3.74 -9.20 -5.59
N LYS A 56 -4.97 -9.38 -6.09
CA LYS A 56 -5.91 -10.38 -5.54
C LYS A 56 -5.31 -11.78 -5.48
N LYS A 57 -4.52 -12.17 -6.49
CA LYS A 57 -3.81 -13.46 -6.51
C LYS A 57 -2.66 -13.50 -5.50
N VAL A 58 -1.89 -12.41 -5.34
CA VAL A 58 -0.84 -12.31 -4.32
C VAL A 58 -1.43 -12.51 -2.91
N ARG A 59 -2.54 -11.86 -2.59
CA ARG A 59 -3.24 -12.05 -1.30
C ARG A 59 -3.73 -13.49 -1.10
N ALA A 60 -4.19 -14.15 -2.16
CA ALA A 60 -4.61 -15.55 -2.09
C ALA A 60 -3.43 -16.51 -1.88
N ALA A 61 -2.23 -16.17 -2.37
CA ALA A 61 -1.01 -16.98 -2.20
C ALA A 61 -0.32 -16.75 -0.85
N LEU A 62 -0.55 -15.62 -0.19
CA LEU A 62 -0.07 -15.32 1.17
C LEU A 62 -0.96 -15.91 2.28
N LYS A 63 -2.08 -16.55 1.91
CA LYS A 63 -3.05 -17.17 2.82
C LYS A 63 -2.84 -18.68 2.90
#